data_AF-A0A659SCF4-F1
#
_entry.id   AF-A0A659SCF4-F1
#
_cell.length_a   1.000
_cell.length_b   1.000
_cell.length_c   1.000
_cell.angle_alpha   90.00
_cell.angle_beta   90.00
_cell.angle_gamma   90.00
#
_symmetry.space_group_name_H-M   'P 1'
#
loop_
_entity.id
_entity.type
_entity.pdbx_description
1 polymer ?
#
loop_
_entity_poly.entity_id
_entity_poly.type
_entity_poly.pdbx_seq_one_letter_code
_entity_poly.pdbx_strand_id
1 'polypeptide(L)'
;QPPRGRDPAAAPGSQTTQIAARKGNRGAILANEFSASRVKVLHANISRCGIANTALTHFDGRVFGAALPEMFDAILLDAPCSGEGVVRKDPDALKNWSPESNLDIAATQRELLDSAFHALRPGGTLVYSTCTLNRQENEAVCLWLKETYAAAVEVLPLGDLFPDADRALTPEGFLHVFPQIYDCEGFFVARLRKMSSLPAMPAPGYKVGAFPFTPLKGREALHVTQAANAVGLLWDENLHLWQREKEVWLFPAEIESLIGKVRFSRLGIKLAESHNKGYRWQHEATIALACPTHAHAFELSAQEAEEWYRGRDIYPQTPPAADDVLVTFQHQPLGLAKRIGARIKNSYPRELVRDGKLFTAVS
;
A
#
# COMPACT_ATOMS: atom_id res chain seq x y z
N GLN A 1 -14.56 -10.82 -18.22
CA GLN A 1 -14.66 -9.89 -17.06
C GLN A 1 -14.11 -10.63 -15.86
N PRO A 2 -13.03 -10.18 -15.18
CA PRO A 2 -12.65 -10.81 -13.93
C PRO A 2 -13.71 -10.46 -12.86
N PRO A 3 -13.97 -11.35 -11.89
CA PRO A 3 -15.13 -11.24 -11.01
C PRO A 3 -15.04 -10.00 -10.10
N ARG A 4 -16.20 -9.41 -9.84
CA ARG A 4 -16.40 -8.35 -8.85
C ARG A 4 -16.31 -8.97 -7.43
N GLY A 5 -15.18 -8.78 -6.76
CA GLY A 5 -14.95 -8.97 -5.32
C GLY A 5 -13.66 -8.20 -5.00
N ARG A 6 -13.67 -7.11 -4.22
CA ARG A 6 -13.76 -7.06 -2.76
C ARG A 6 -12.89 -8.11 -2.06
N ASP A 7 -11.61 -8.10 -2.42
CA ASP A 7 -10.65 -9.19 -2.19
C ASP A 7 -9.32 -8.61 -1.64
N PRO A 8 -8.83 -9.05 -0.46
CA PRO A 8 -7.60 -8.54 0.14
C PRO A 8 -6.34 -9.00 -0.61
N ALA A 9 -5.38 -8.08 -0.80
CA ALA A 9 -4.07 -8.36 -1.39
C ALA A 9 -2.92 -8.06 -0.42
N ALA A 10 -1.78 -8.74 -0.54
CA ALA A 10 -0.58 -8.40 0.23
C ALA A 10 0.56 -7.95 -0.69
N ALA A 11 1.29 -6.88 -0.32
CA ALA A 11 2.44 -6.36 -1.06
C ALA A 11 3.34 -5.47 -0.18
N PRO A 12 4.64 -5.34 -0.50
CA PRO A 12 5.53 -4.38 0.15
C PRO A 12 5.57 -3.03 -0.59
N GLY A 13 6.16 -2.02 0.06
CA GLY A 13 6.78 -0.86 -0.59
C GLY A 13 5.95 -0.11 -1.65
N SER A 14 6.62 0.16 -2.78
CA SER A 14 6.07 0.87 -3.95
C SER A 14 5.03 0.05 -4.73
N GLN A 15 5.08 -1.28 -4.64
CA GLN A 15 4.10 -2.15 -5.29
C GLN A 15 2.72 -2.01 -4.65
N THR A 16 2.66 -1.75 -3.34
CA THR A 16 1.42 -1.46 -2.60
C THR A 16 0.64 -0.30 -3.23
N THR A 17 1.32 0.80 -3.57
CA THR A 17 0.64 1.96 -4.16
C THR A 17 0.12 1.69 -5.56
N GLN A 18 0.86 0.90 -6.35
CA GLN A 18 0.42 0.49 -7.69
C GLN A 18 -0.79 -0.45 -7.64
N ILE A 19 -0.82 -1.38 -6.69
CA ILE A 19 -1.97 -2.27 -6.48
C ILE A 19 -3.19 -1.46 -6.03
N ALA A 20 -3.03 -0.54 -5.08
CA ALA A 20 -4.12 0.34 -4.64
C ALA A 20 -4.68 1.17 -5.80
N ALA A 21 -3.82 1.72 -6.65
CA ALA A 21 -4.22 2.45 -7.85
C ALA A 21 -4.98 1.56 -8.85
N ARG A 22 -4.47 0.35 -9.15
CA ARG A 22 -5.17 -0.60 -10.05
C ARG A 22 -6.53 -1.06 -9.50
N LYS A 23 -6.67 -1.14 -8.18
CA LYS A 23 -7.95 -1.44 -7.52
C LYS A 23 -8.86 -0.21 -7.39
N GLY A 24 -8.40 0.98 -7.76
CA GLY A 24 -9.15 2.23 -7.63
C GLY A 24 -9.54 2.51 -6.17
N ASN A 25 -8.63 2.23 -5.22
CA ASN A 25 -8.86 2.37 -3.78
C ASN A 25 -10.04 1.53 -3.23
N ARG A 26 -10.43 0.48 -3.94
CA ARG A 26 -11.45 -0.50 -3.49
C ARG A 26 -10.78 -1.76 -2.95
N GLY A 27 -11.55 -2.58 -2.24
CA GLY A 27 -11.02 -3.77 -1.61
C GLY A 27 -10.26 -3.46 -0.31
N ALA A 28 -9.42 -4.39 0.13
CA ALA A 28 -8.38 -4.13 1.12
C ALA A 28 -6.99 -4.59 0.65
N ILE A 29 -5.95 -4.04 1.27
CA ILE A 29 -4.56 -4.47 1.09
C ILE A 29 -3.93 -4.63 2.47
N LEU A 30 -3.32 -5.78 2.75
CA LEU A 30 -2.46 -6.00 3.91
C LEU A 30 -1.00 -5.83 3.49
N ALA A 31 -0.45 -4.63 3.72
CA ALA A 31 0.93 -4.32 3.45
C ALA A 31 1.81 -4.72 4.65
N ASN A 32 2.65 -5.74 4.48
CA ASN A 32 3.61 -6.15 5.50
C ASN A 32 5.01 -5.62 5.19
N GLU A 33 5.68 -5.09 6.21
CA GLU A 33 7.09 -4.70 6.11
C GLU A 33 7.83 -5.22 7.34
N PHE A 34 8.92 -5.95 7.13
CA PHE A 34 9.72 -6.55 8.20
C PHE A 34 10.59 -5.52 8.92
N SER A 35 11.03 -4.46 8.22
CA SER A 35 11.89 -3.43 8.79
C SER A 35 11.09 -2.29 9.39
N ALA A 36 11.12 -2.14 10.71
CA ALA A 36 10.43 -1.07 11.44
C ALA A 36 10.75 0.34 10.91
N SER A 37 11.98 0.59 10.45
CA SER A 37 12.37 1.88 9.88
C SER A 37 11.67 2.15 8.54
N ARG A 38 11.48 1.11 7.72
CA ARG A 38 10.81 1.19 6.42
C ARG A 38 9.28 1.27 6.53
N VAL A 39 8.67 0.79 7.61
CA VAL A 39 7.22 0.94 7.87
C VAL A 39 6.79 2.42 7.78
N LYS A 40 7.61 3.33 8.32
CA LYS A 40 7.33 4.78 8.28
C LYS A 40 7.36 5.32 6.84
N VAL A 41 8.32 4.87 6.04
CA VAL A 41 8.48 5.26 4.63
C VAL A 41 7.31 4.74 3.80
N LEU A 42 6.92 3.49 4.01
CA LEU A 42 5.74 2.88 3.38
C LEU A 42 4.47 3.68 3.67
N HIS A 43 4.24 4.01 4.95
CA HIS A 43 3.11 4.84 5.36
C HIS A 43 3.12 6.22 4.69
N ALA A 44 4.28 6.88 4.64
CA ALA A 44 4.41 8.19 4.00
C ALA A 44 4.05 8.13 2.50
N ASN A 45 4.45 7.07 1.79
CA ASN A 45 4.09 6.88 0.38
C ASN A 45 2.59 6.61 0.20
N ILE A 46 1.99 5.77 1.04
CA ILE A 46 0.55 5.47 1.03
C ILE A 46 -0.27 6.76 1.25
N SER A 47 0.09 7.53 2.27
CA SER A 47 -0.54 8.80 2.62
C SER A 47 -0.42 9.82 1.48
N ARG A 48 0.77 9.97 0.90
CA ARG A 48 1.01 10.89 -0.22
C ARG A 48 0.20 10.53 -1.47
N CYS A 49 -0.09 9.25 -1.69
CA CYS A 49 -0.88 8.76 -2.81
C CYS A 49 -2.39 8.72 -2.53
N GLY A 50 -2.87 9.19 -1.36
CA GLY A 50 -4.30 9.21 -1.03
C GLY A 50 -4.92 7.82 -0.88
N ILE A 51 -4.13 6.82 -0.50
CA ILE A 51 -4.61 5.43 -0.39
C ILE A 51 -5.29 5.23 0.96
N ALA A 52 -6.53 4.72 0.92
CA ALA A 52 -7.37 4.50 2.11
C ALA A 52 -7.64 3.01 2.37
N ASN A 53 -7.51 2.16 1.35
CA ASN A 53 -7.86 0.75 1.39
C ASN A 53 -6.74 -0.17 1.95
N THR A 54 -5.80 0.33 2.75
CA THR A 54 -4.62 -0.43 3.17
C THR A 54 -4.50 -0.53 4.70
N ALA A 55 -4.04 -1.68 5.18
CA ALA A 55 -3.61 -1.90 6.56
C ALA A 55 -2.14 -2.34 6.56
N LEU A 56 -1.38 -1.87 7.55
CA LEU A 56 0.05 -2.16 7.68
C LEU A 56 0.29 -3.13 8.82
N THR A 57 1.14 -4.11 8.58
CA THR A 57 1.66 -5.01 9.62
C THR A 57 3.18 -4.97 9.65
N HIS A 58 3.74 -5.40 10.78
CA HIS A 58 5.17 -5.52 10.99
C HIS A 58 5.46 -6.90 11.56
N PHE A 59 5.57 -7.87 10.66
CA PHE A 59 5.88 -9.26 10.97
C PHE A 59 6.95 -9.81 10.06
N ASP A 60 7.59 -10.87 10.53
CA ASP A 60 8.21 -11.85 9.65
C ASP A 60 7.14 -12.48 8.76
N GLY A 61 7.32 -12.42 7.43
CA GLY A 61 6.33 -12.92 6.48
C GLY A 61 6.01 -14.42 6.67
N ARG A 62 6.91 -15.18 7.28
CA ARG A 62 6.76 -16.61 7.55
C ARG A 62 5.58 -16.94 8.47
N VAL A 63 5.04 -15.97 9.21
CA VAL A 63 3.90 -16.20 10.12
C VAL A 63 2.54 -16.29 9.42
N PHE A 64 2.39 -15.74 8.22
CA PHE A 64 1.06 -15.49 7.65
C PHE A 64 0.30 -16.76 7.25
N GLY A 65 0.99 -17.81 6.81
CA GLY A 65 0.37 -19.09 6.45
C GLY A 65 -0.42 -19.71 7.61
N ALA A 66 0.15 -19.67 8.81
CA ALA A 66 -0.51 -20.16 10.03
C ALA A 66 -1.50 -19.15 10.61
N ALA A 67 -1.19 -17.85 10.52
CA ALA A 67 -1.98 -16.78 11.13
C ALA A 67 -3.26 -16.44 10.36
N LEU A 68 -3.17 -16.44 9.03
CA LEU A 68 -4.18 -15.96 8.10
C LEU A 68 -4.42 -17.01 7.00
N PRO A 69 -4.74 -18.27 7.36
CA PRO A 69 -4.90 -19.35 6.38
C PRO A 69 -6.03 -19.01 5.41
N GLU A 70 -5.74 -19.13 4.11
CA GLU A 70 -6.71 -18.98 3.02
C GLU A 70 -7.52 -17.66 3.04
N MET A 71 -6.92 -16.58 3.55
CA MET A 71 -7.56 -15.27 3.69
C MET A 71 -7.42 -14.34 2.48
N PHE A 72 -6.48 -14.62 1.57
CA PHE A 72 -6.15 -13.73 0.45
C PHE A 72 -6.48 -14.34 -0.90
N ASP A 73 -6.89 -13.48 -1.82
CA ASP A 73 -7.25 -13.88 -3.18
C ASP A 73 -6.11 -13.65 -4.15
N ALA A 74 -5.26 -12.69 -3.81
CA ALA A 74 -4.00 -12.47 -4.46
C ALA A 74 -2.91 -12.13 -3.44
N ILE A 75 -1.71 -12.65 -3.63
CA ILE A 75 -0.53 -12.29 -2.84
C ILE A 75 0.59 -11.94 -3.79
N LEU A 76 1.24 -10.79 -3.57
CA LEU A 76 2.52 -10.46 -4.17
C LEU A 76 3.62 -10.68 -3.13
N LEU A 77 4.44 -11.70 -3.33
CA LEU A 77 5.65 -11.96 -2.58
C LEU A 77 6.85 -11.44 -3.39
N ASP A 78 7.21 -10.19 -3.15
CA ASP A 78 8.48 -9.63 -3.60
C ASP A 78 9.55 -9.97 -2.54
N ALA A 79 10.32 -11.02 -2.81
CA ALA A 79 11.12 -11.67 -1.80
C ALA A 79 12.48 -10.97 -1.60
N PRO A 80 13.01 -10.91 -0.36
CA PRO A 80 14.40 -10.51 -0.16
C PRO A 80 15.31 -11.46 -0.93
N CYS A 81 16.24 -10.89 -1.69
CA CYS A 81 17.13 -11.64 -2.59
C CYS A 81 18.55 -11.06 -2.58
N SER A 82 19.48 -11.73 -3.26
CA SER A 82 20.88 -11.29 -3.40
C SER A 82 21.08 -10.00 -4.22
N GLY A 83 20.06 -9.54 -4.95
CA GLY A 83 20.08 -8.22 -5.61
C GLY A 83 21.01 -8.12 -6.82
N GLU A 84 21.26 -9.21 -7.55
CA GLU A 84 22.13 -9.20 -8.73
C GLU A 84 21.62 -8.29 -9.86
N GLY A 85 20.30 -8.10 -9.94
CA GLY A 85 19.65 -7.28 -10.97
C GLY A 85 19.75 -5.78 -10.72
N VAL A 86 20.22 -5.32 -9.55
CA VAL A 86 20.21 -3.90 -9.17
C VAL A 86 21.55 -3.18 -9.42
N VAL A 87 22.56 -3.88 -9.95
CA VAL A 87 23.93 -3.36 -10.20
C VAL A 87 23.99 -2.12 -11.08
N ARG A 88 22.99 -1.91 -11.96
CA ARG A 88 22.88 -0.70 -12.79
C ARG A 88 22.64 0.57 -11.96
N LYS A 89 21.98 0.42 -10.81
CA LYS A 89 21.58 1.52 -9.92
C LYS A 89 22.55 1.69 -8.76
N ASP A 90 23.05 0.57 -8.23
CA ASP A 90 23.99 0.54 -7.12
C ASP A 90 25.20 -0.34 -7.48
N PRO A 91 26.35 0.27 -7.84
CA PRO A 91 27.56 -0.47 -8.16
C PRO A 91 28.07 -1.38 -7.03
N ASP A 92 27.69 -1.09 -5.77
CA ASP A 92 28.10 -1.85 -4.59
C ASP A 92 27.11 -2.95 -4.20
N ALA A 93 26.03 -3.18 -4.98
CA ALA A 93 24.97 -4.14 -4.67
C ALA A 93 25.48 -5.57 -4.38
N LEU A 94 26.58 -5.97 -5.02
CA LEU A 94 27.16 -7.30 -4.91
C LEU A 94 28.30 -7.41 -3.88
N LYS A 95 28.54 -6.37 -3.08
CA LYS A 95 29.70 -6.32 -2.16
C LYS A 95 29.73 -7.47 -1.14
N ASN A 96 28.57 -7.94 -0.69
CA ASN A 96 28.43 -9.04 0.27
C ASN A 96 27.88 -10.33 -0.37
N TRP A 97 27.96 -10.43 -1.70
CA TRP A 97 27.46 -11.58 -2.44
C TRP A 97 28.37 -12.79 -2.26
N SER A 98 27.80 -13.96 -1.97
CA SER A 98 28.51 -15.24 -2.04
C SER A 98 27.54 -16.38 -2.38
N PRO A 99 28.03 -17.49 -2.97
CA PRO A 99 27.20 -18.66 -3.22
C PRO A 99 26.54 -19.22 -1.95
N GLU A 100 27.23 -19.20 -0.81
CA GLU A 100 26.71 -19.65 0.48
C GLU A 100 25.56 -18.75 0.94
N SER A 101 25.74 -17.42 0.84
CA SER A 101 24.67 -16.47 1.17
C SER A 101 23.45 -16.66 0.28
N ASN A 102 23.62 -16.99 -1.00
CA ASN A 102 22.50 -17.23 -1.91
C ASN A 102 21.68 -18.46 -1.51
N LEU A 103 22.33 -19.52 -1.01
CA LEU A 103 21.64 -20.72 -0.53
C LEU A 103 20.80 -20.43 0.72
N ASP A 104 21.32 -19.64 1.67
CA ASP A 104 20.60 -19.21 2.87
C ASP A 104 19.41 -18.31 2.53
N ILE A 105 19.60 -17.41 1.56
CA ILE A 105 18.54 -16.54 1.03
C ILE A 105 17.45 -17.39 0.36
N ALA A 106 17.83 -18.34 -0.51
CA ALA A 106 16.89 -19.25 -1.16
C ALA A 106 16.11 -20.09 -0.13
N ALA A 107 16.74 -20.52 0.97
CA ALA A 107 16.04 -21.19 2.07
C ALA A 107 14.97 -20.29 2.71
N THR A 108 15.33 -19.03 3.00
CA THR A 108 14.39 -18.04 3.52
C THR A 108 13.23 -17.77 2.54
N GLN A 109 13.52 -17.69 1.24
CA GLN A 109 12.51 -17.50 0.20
C GLN A 109 11.53 -18.67 0.11
N ARG A 110 11.99 -19.92 0.28
CA ARG A 110 11.10 -21.10 0.35
C ARG A 110 10.13 -21.00 1.53
N GLU A 111 10.61 -20.64 2.72
CA GLU A 111 9.75 -20.47 3.90
C GLU A 111 8.73 -19.34 3.73
N LEU A 112 9.13 -18.22 3.12
CA LEU A 112 8.23 -17.11 2.80
C LEU A 112 7.18 -17.51 1.76
N LEU A 113 7.59 -18.21 0.71
CA LEU A 113 6.71 -18.67 -0.36
C LEU A 113 5.69 -19.70 0.15
N ASP A 114 6.12 -20.63 1.01
CA ASP A 114 5.25 -21.59 1.68
C ASP A 114 4.19 -20.91 2.55
N SER A 115 4.62 -19.94 3.37
CA SER A 115 3.72 -19.17 4.22
C SER A 115 2.70 -18.37 3.41
N ALA A 116 3.16 -17.71 2.34
CA ALA A 116 2.28 -16.99 1.42
C ALA A 116 1.27 -17.94 0.74
N PHE A 117 1.71 -19.11 0.30
CA PHE A 117 0.84 -20.08 -0.37
C PHE A 117 -0.22 -20.70 0.57
N HIS A 118 0.10 -20.87 1.86
CA HIS A 118 -0.89 -21.24 2.88
C HIS A 118 -1.91 -20.12 3.15
N ALA A 119 -1.48 -18.86 3.15
CA ALA A 119 -2.37 -17.71 3.35
C ALA A 119 -3.29 -17.43 2.14
N LEU A 120 -2.93 -17.94 0.95
CA LEU A 120 -3.72 -17.80 -0.28
C LEU A 120 -4.93 -18.76 -0.27
N ARG A 121 -6.12 -18.28 -0.68
CA ARG A 121 -7.29 -19.15 -0.88
C ARG A 121 -7.14 -20.06 -2.10
N PRO A 122 -7.79 -21.23 -2.14
CA PRO A 122 -7.96 -21.98 -3.38
C PRO A 122 -8.61 -21.11 -4.48
N GLY A 123 -8.10 -21.22 -5.70
CA GLY A 123 -8.41 -20.35 -6.83
C GLY A 123 -7.65 -19.01 -6.84
N GLY A 124 -6.98 -18.65 -5.73
CA GLY A 124 -6.21 -17.42 -5.62
C GLY A 124 -4.93 -17.40 -6.47
N THR A 125 -4.37 -16.22 -6.71
CA THR A 125 -3.13 -16.01 -7.48
C THR A 125 -1.98 -15.54 -6.59
N LEU A 126 -0.85 -16.24 -6.62
CA LEU A 126 0.41 -15.78 -6.03
C LEU A 126 1.34 -15.28 -7.12
N VAL A 127 1.88 -14.09 -6.96
CA VAL A 127 3.01 -13.60 -7.76
C VAL A 127 4.25 -13.62 -6.88
N TYR A 128 5.27 -14.34 -7.31
CA TYR A 128 6.59 -14.37 -6.70
C TYR A 128 7.53 -13.53 -7.56
N SER A 129 8.31 -12.65 -6.95
CA SER A 129 9.30 -11.86 -7.66
C SER A 129 10.58 -11.64 -6.86
N THR A 130 11.67 -11.41 -7.59
CA THR A 130 12.97 -11.00 -7.04
C THR A 130 13.63 -10.00 -7.99
N CYS A 131 14.58 -9.24 -7.47
CA CYS A 131 15.53 -8.47 -8.27
C CYS A 131 16.90 -9.17 -8.39
N THR A 132 16.92 -10.51 -8.43
CA THR A 132 18.13 -11.31 -8.67
C THR A 132 17.99 -12.17 -9.93
N LEU A 133 19.11 -12.67 -10.46
CA LEU A 133 19.18 -13.35 -11.76
C LEU A 133 19.60 -14.82 -11.65
N ASN A 134 20.10 -15.26 -10.49
CA ASN A 134 20.43 -16.66 -10.31
C ASN A 134 19.18 -17.55 -10.19
N ARG A 135 19.30 -18.77 -10.71
CA ARG A 135 18.18 -19.73 -10.71
C ARG A 135 17.89 -20.36 -9.34
N GLN A 136 18.81 -20.26 -8.38
CA GLN A 136 18.67 -20.86 -7.05
C GLN A 136 17.61 -20.12 -6.23
N GLU A 137 17.56 -18.81 -6.37
CA GLU A 137 16.54 -17.95 -5.75
C GLU A 137 15.26 -17.86 -6.59
N ASN A 138 15.35 -18.08 -7.91
CA ASN A 138 14.24 -17.89 -8.84
C ASN A 138 13.50 -19.21 -9.15
N GLU A 139 13.86 -19.86 -10.26
CA GLU A 139 13.20 -21.06 -10.76
C GLU A 139 13.19 -22.18 -9.72
N ALA A 140 14.30 -22.40 -9.01
CA ALA A 140 14.41 -23.47 -8.03
C ALA A 140 13.44 -23.28 -6.84
N VAL A 141 13.18 -22.06 -6.39
CA VAL A 141 12.22 -21.78 -5.32
C VAL A 141 10.79 -22.06 -5.79
N CYS A 142 10.44 -21.65 -7.00
CA CYS A 142 9.11 -21.89 -7.57
C CYS A 142 8.87 -23.38 -7.86
N LEU A 143 9.88 -24.07 -8.39
CA LEU A 143 9.83 -25.51 -8.65
C LEU A 143 9.74 -26.31 -7.37
N TRP A 144 10.48 -25.92 -6.31
CA TRP A 144 10.36 -26.53 -4.99
C TRP A 144 8.92 -26.49 -4.45
N LEU A 145 8.22 -25.36 -4.58
CA LEU A 145 6.83 -25.26 -4.14
C LEU A 145 5.93 -26.21 -4.94
N LYS A 146 6.14 -26.26 -6.26
CA LYS A 146 5.40 -27.17 -7.15
C LYS A 146 5.68 -28.64 -6.85
N GLU A 147 6.92 -29.02 -6.53
CA GLU A 147 7.28 -30.37 -6.14
C GLU A 147 6.65 -30.75 -4.78
N THR A 148 6.67 -29.82 -3.83
CA THR A 148 6.11 -30.01 -2.48
C THR A 148 4.58 -30.17 -2.53
N TYR A 149 3.90 -29.41 -3.41
CA TYR A 149 2.44 -29.38 -3.51
C TYR A 149 1.95 -29.63 -4.95
N ALA A 150 2.40 -30.72 -5.57
CA ALA A 150 2.19 -31.02 -7.00
C ALA A 150 0.73 -30.95 -7.48
N ALA A 151 -0.23 -31.35 -6.66
CA ALA A 151 -1.65 -31.29 -7.00
C ALA A 151 -2.29 -29.91 -6.75
N ALA A 152 -1.64 -29.04 -5.98
CA ALA A 152 -2.20 -27.76 -5.56
C ALA A 152 -1.60 -26.55 -6.30
N VAL A 153 -0.48 -26.70 -7.03
CA VAL A 153 0.21 -25.58 -7.70
C VAL A 153 0.03 -25.67 -9.21
N GLU A 154 -0.65 -24.67 -9.78
CA GLU A 154 -0.67 -24.42 -11.23
C GLU A 154 0.24 -23.23 -11.56
N VAL A 155 1.13 -23.39 -12.54
CA VAL A 155 1.89 -22.25 -13.09
C VAL A 155 1.05 -21.60 -14.18
N LEU A 156 0.88 -20.28 -14.12
CA LEU A 156 0.14 -19.50 -15.10
C LEU A 156 1.12 -18.73 -16.01
N PRO A 157 1.39 -19.20 -17.25
CA PRO A 157 2.39 -18.61 -18.13
C PRO A 157 2.22 -17.10 -18.33
N LEU A 158 3.34 -16.40 -18.46
CA LEU A 158 3.40 -14.94 -18.60
C LEU A 158 3.77 -14.46 -20.01
N GLY A 159 3.84 -15.36 -21.00
CA GLY A 159 4.23 -15.04 -22.38
C GLY A 159 3.33 -14.03 -23.08
N ASP A 160 2.06 -13.91 -22.65
CA ASP A 160 1.09 -12.95 -23.18
C ASP A 160 0.85 -11.75 -22.25
N LEU A 161 1.72 -11.53 -21.24
CA LEU A 161 1.50 -10.48 -20.24
C LEU A 161 1.54 -9.08 -20.85
N PHE A 162 2.42 -8.87 -21.82
CA PHE A 162 2.57 -7.65 -22.61
C PHE A 162 3.22 -8.00 -23.96
N PRO A 163 3.14 -7.13 -24.99
CA PRO A 163 3.84 -7.35 -26.26
C PRO A 163 5.33 -7.62 -26.03
N ASP A 164 5.88 -8.64 -26.69
CA ASP A 164 7.27 -9.08 -26.58
C ASP A 164 7.67 -9.76 -25.26
N ALA A 165 6.72 -10.10 -24.37
CA ALA A 165 7.02 -10.78 -23.11
C ALA A 165 7.70 -12.16 -23.31
N ASP A 166 7.47 -12.81 -24.46
CA ASP A 166 8.09 -14.06 -24.88
C ASP A 166 9.62 -14.00 -24.94
N ARG A 167 10.21 -12.79 -25.14
CA ARG A 167 11.67 -12.59 -25.16
C ARG A 167 12.36 -12.92 -23.83
N ALA A 168 11.62 -12.92 -22.73
CA ALA A 168 12.11 -13.26 -21.39
C ALA A 168 11.43 -14.52 -20.81
N LEU A 169 10.64 -15.24 -21.61
CA LEU A 169 9.83 -16.36 -21.15
C LEU A 169 10.69 -17.61 -20.91
N THR A 170 10.57 -18.19 -19.72
CA THR A 170 11.19 -19.47 -19.41
C THR A 170 10.31 -20.65 -19.88
N PRO A 171 10.85 -21.87 -20.06
CA PRO A 171 10.07 -23.04 -20.44
C PRO A 171 8.90 -23.35 -19.48
N GLU A 172 9.05 -23.00 -18.20
CA GLU A 172 8.03 -23.18 -17.17
C GLU A 172 6.89 -22.14 -17.27
N GLY A 173 7.10 -21.04 -18.01
CA GLY A 173 6.15 -19.95 -18.16
C GLY A 173 6.42 -18.73 -17.29
N PHE A 174 7.59 -18.64 -16.64
CA PHE A 174 8.02 -17.47 -15.86
C PHE A 174 8.62 -16.39 -16.75
N LEU A 175 8.78 -15.16 -16.23
CA LEU A 175 9.59 -14.14 -16.88
C LEU A 175 10.93 -14.02 -16.15
N HIS A 176 12.02 -14.30 -16.86
CA HIS A 176 13.38 -14.10 -16.40
C HIS A 176 14.00 -12.94 -17.20
N VAL A 177 13.84 -11.73 -16.67
CA VAL A 177 14.19 -10.48 -17.34
C VAL A 177 15.65 -10.14 -17.06
N PHE A 178 16.51 -10.39 -18.04
CA PHE A 178 17.88 -9.87 -18.02
C PHE A 178 17.90 -8.39 -18.46
N PRO A 179 18.81 -7.56 -17.90
CA PRO A 179 18.82 -6.11 -18.12
C PRO A 179 18.77 -5.69 -19.61
N GLN A 180 19.51 -6.40 -20.46
CA GLN A 180 19.62 -6.10 -21.90
C GLN A 180 18.37 -6.45 -22.73
N ILE A 181 17.39 -7.17 -22.17
CA ILE A 181 16.20 -7.59 -22.94
C ILE A 181 15.30 -6.37 -23.21
N TYR A 182 15.03 -5.58 -22.18
CA TYR A 182 14.13 -4.40 -22.25
C TYR A 182 14.78 -3.10 -21.78
N ASP A 183 16.11 -3.08 -21.67
CA ASP A 183 16.90 -1.95 -21.19
C ASP A 183 16.47 -1.43 -19.82
N CYS A 184 16.33 -2.35 -18.86
CA CYS A 184 15.92 -2.07 -17.49
C CYS A 184 16.84 -2.78 -16.48
N GLU A 185 16.46 -2.82 -15.22
CA GLU A 185 17.07 -3.67 -14.19
C GLU A 185 16.82 -5.16 -14.47
N GLY A 186 17.60 -6.01 -13.79
CA GLY A 186 17.37 -7.46 -13.80
C GLY A 186 16.25 -7.86 -12.84
N PHE A 187 15.35 -8.74 -13.28
CA PHE A 187 14.16 -9.10 -12.51
C PHE A 187 13.64 -10.50 -12.85
N PHE A 188 13.00 -11.15 -11.88
CA PHE A 188 12.30 -12.42 -12.08
C PHE A 188 10.86 -12.32 -11.61
N VAL A 189 9.93 -12.91 -12.37
CA VAL A 189 8.50 -12.96 -12.02
C VAL A 189 7.92 -14.33 -12.34
N ALA A 190 7.30 -14.96 -11.34
CA ALA A 190 6.49 -16.16 -11.49
C ALA A 190 5.06 -15.89 -11.04
N ARG A 191 4.09 -16.46 -11.76
CA ARG A 191 2.66 -16.38 -11.41
C ARG A 191 2.11 -17.78 -11.20
N LEU A 192 1.62 -18.05 -9.99
CA LEU A 192 1.12 -19.33 -9.54
C LEU A 192 -0.36 -19.21 -9.16
N ARG A 193 -1.13 -20.28 -9.34
CA ARG A 193 -2.48 -20.42 -8.83
C ARG A 193 -2.56 -21.58 -7.85
N LYS A 194 -3.25 -21.37 -6.73
CA LYS A 194 -3.56 -22.43 -5.77
C LYS A 194 -4.81 -23.17 -6.23
N MET A 195 -4.72 -24.47 -6.45
CA MET A 195 -5.81 -25.29 -6.99
C MET A 195 -6.69 -25.92 -5.90
N SER A 196 -6.11 -26.16 -4.72
CA SER A 196 -6.79 -26.81 -3.60
C SER A 196 -6.27 -26.32 -2.26
N SER A 197 -7.03 -26.55 -1.20
CA SER A 197 -6.58 -26.32 0.17
C SER A 197 -5.42 -27.24 0.54
N LEU A 198 -4.57 -26.77 1.45
CA LEU A 198 -3.45 -27.53 2.01
C LEU A 198 -3.80 -27.99 3.44
N PRO A 199 -3.09 -29.00 3.97
CA PRO A 199 -3.16 -29.32 5.39
C PRO A 199 -2.90 -28.09 6.25
N ALA A 200 -3.65 -27.95 7.35
CA ALA A 200 -3.53 -26.80 8.22
C ALA A 200 -2.15 -26.75 8.90
N MET A 201 -1.55 -25.56 8.97
CA MET A 201 -0.34 -25.33 9.76
C MET A 201 -0.67 -25.29 11.26
N PRO A 202 0.30 -25.62 12.13
CA PRO A 202 0.16 -25.39 13.57
C PRO A 202 -0.17 -23.93 13.87
N ALA A 203 -1.06 -23.69 14.83
CA ALA A 203 -1.46 -22.34 15.21
C ALA A 203 -0.24 -21.49 15.61
N PRO A 204 -0.23 -20.18 15.27
CA PRO A 204 0.89 -19.31 15.62
C PRO A 204 1.05 -19.22 17.14
N GLY A 205 2.30 -19.23 17.61
CA GLY A 205 2.62 -19.17 19.04
C GLY A 205 2.40 -17.79 19.69
N TYR A 206 2.03 -16.76 18.92
CA TYR A 206 1.81 -15.41 19.44
C TYR A 206 0.34 -15.17 19.83
N LYS A 207 0.12 -14.30 20.81
CA LYS A 207 -1.23 -13.81 21.17
C LYS A 207 -1.46 -12.41 20.62
N VAL A 208 -2.59 -12.21 19.96
CA VAL A 208 -3.11 -10.88 19.69
C VAL A 208 -3.68 -10.27 20.98
N GLY A 209 -3.33 -9.02 21.28
CA GLY A 209 -3.93 -8.31 22.40
C GLY A 209 -5.33 -7.82 22.07
N ALA A 210 -5.95 -7.09 23.00
CA ALA A 210 -7.20 -6.39 22.73
C ALA A 210 -7.03 -5.40 21.57
N PHE A 211 -8.01 -5.36 20.67
CA PHE A 211 -8.02 -4.38 19.58
C PHE A 211 -8.39 -3.00 20.15
N PRO A 212 -7.58 -1.95 19.93
CA PRO A 212 -7.72 -0.69 20.67
C PRO A 212 -8.79 0.25 20.09
N PHE A 213 -9.54 -0.18 19.07
CA PHE A 213 -10.57 0.62 18.41
C PHE A 213 -11.95 0.01 18.60
N THR A 214 -12.97 0.86 18.62
CA THR A 214 -14.38 0.46 18.60
C THR A 214 -15.07 1.04 17.36
N PRO A 215 -16.02 0.31 16.74
CA PRO A 215 -16.73 0.83 15.58
C PRO A 215 -17.68 1.96 15.99
N LEU A 216 -17.68 3.05 15.23
CA LEU A 216 -18.63 4.15 15.37
C LEU A 216 -19.89 3.83 14.55
N LYS A 217 -21.07 3.90 15.18
CA LYS A 217 -22.34 3.53 14.55
C LYS A 217 -23.45 4.53 14.89
N GLY A 218 -24.55 4.45 14.14
CA GLY A 218 -25.77 5.21 14.42
C GLY A 218 -25.57 6.73 14.33
N ARG A 219 -26.07 7.45 15.34
CA ARG A 219 -26.14 8.92 15.32
C ARG A 219 -24.77 9.60 15.32
N GLU A 220 -23.79 9.03 16.02
CA GLU A 220 -22.43 9.58 16.08
C GLU A 220 -21.72 9.45 14.73
N ALA A 221 -21.81 8.28 14.10
CA ALA A 221 -21.27 8.07 12.76
C ALA A 221 -21.89 9.04 11.74
N LEU A 222 -23.21 9.22 11.77
CA LEU A 222 -23.90 10.16 10.89
C LEU A 222 -23.42 11.60 11.10
N HIS A 223 -23.20 12.02 12.35
CA HIS A 223 -22.70 13.35 12.66
C HIS A 223 -21.29 13.57 12.11
N VAL A 224 -20.39 12.59 12.28
CA VAL A 224 -19.03 12.62 11.71
C VAL A 224 -19.09 12.73 10.19
N THR A 225 -19.89 11.89 9.52
CA THR A 225 -20.03 11.89 8.07
C THR A 225 -20.57 13.23 7.56
N GLN A 226 -21.60 13.80 8.20
CA GLN A 226 -22.14 15.10 7.83
C GLN A 226 -21.10 16.23 8.00
N ALA A 227 -20.35 16.21 9.10
CA ALA A 227 -19.29 17.19 9.35
C ALA A 227 -18.15 17.08 8.32
N ALA A 228 -17.78 15.86 7.92
CA ALA A 228 -16.76 15.63 6.92
C ALA A 228 -17.22 16.04 5.50
N ASN A 229 -18.45 15.69 5.13
CA ASN A 229 -19.05 16.10 3.86
C ASN A 229 -19.11 17.63 3.73
N ALA A 230 -19.41 18.36 4.82
CA ALA A 230 -19.48 19.82 4.83
C ALA A 230 -18.13 20.50 4.51
N VAL A 231 -17.02 19.78 4.69
CA VAL A 231 -15.66 20.25 4.35
C VAL A 231 -15.09 19.56 3.10
N GLY A 232 -15.92 18.80 2.38
CA GLY A 232 -15.56 18.17 1.10
C GLY A 232 -14.86 16.83 1.20
N LEU A 233 -14.84 16.18 2.37
CA LEU A 233 -14.28 14.83 2.54
C LEU A 233 -15.37 13.79 2.37
N LEU A 234 -15.23 12.92 1.37
CA LEU A 234 -16.24 11.92 0.99
C LEU A 234 -15.62 10.52 0.97
N TRP A 235 -16.38 9.51 1.40
CA TRP A 235 -16.01 8.10 1.26
C TRP A 235 -17.24 7.24 0.94
N ASP A 236 -17.00 6.06 0.40
CA ASP A 236 -18.04 5.09 0.06
C ASP A 236 -18.23 4.04 1.17
N GLU A 237 -19.11 3.07 0.94
CA GLU A 237 -19.42 2.01 1.90
C GLU A 237 -18.26 1.03 2.15
N ASN A 238 -17.13 1.12 1.43
CA ASN A 238 -15.98 0.27 1.66
C ASN A 238 -15.16 0.75 2.87
N LEU A 239 -15.42 1.95 3.40
CA LEU A 239 -14.75 2.50 4.57
C LEU A 239 -15.73 2.67 5.73
N HIS A 240 -15.42 2.05 6.87
CA HIS A 240 -16.21 2.12 8.09
C HIS A 240 -15.54 3.00 9.13
N LEU A 241 -16.34 3.75 9.90
CA LEU A 241 -15.84 4.61 10.97
C LEU A 241 -15.50 3.80 12.22
N TRP A 242 -14.33 4.07 12.78
CA TRP A 242 -13.84 3.52 14.03
C TRP A 242 -13.28 4.64 14.91
N GLN A 243 -13.24 4.41 16.23
CA GLN A 243 -12.71 5.38 17.18
C GLN A 243 -11.76 4.77 18.19
N ARG A 244 -10.82 5.58 18.63
CA ARG A 244 -9.95 5.33 19.78
C ARG A 244 -9.74 6.64 20.52
N GLU A 245 -10.30 6.74 21.73
CA GLU A 245 -10.29 7.97 22.51
C GLU A 245 -10.87 9.15 21.71
N LYS A 246 -10.04 10.15 21.36
CA LYS A 246 -10.42 11.30 20.54
C LYS A 246 -10.17 11.10 19.05
N GLU A 247 -9.54 10.00 18.65
CA GLU A 247 -9.20 9.75 17.26
C GLU A 247 -10.36 9.09 16.53
N VAL A 248 -10.67 9.60 15.34
CA VAL A 248 -11.64 9.03 14.42
C VAL A 248 -10.89 8.51 13.20
N TRP A 249 -11.14 7.27 12.84
CA TRP A 249 -10.46 6.54 11.77
C TRP A 249 -11.48 5.96 10.79
N LEU A 250 -11.02 5.73 9.56
CA LEU A 250 -11.75 5.01 8.52
C LEU A 250 -10.99 3.73 8.18
N PHE A 251 -11.63 2.59 8.40
CA PHE A 251 -11.07 1.26 8.17
C PHE A 251 -11.70 0.61 6.94
N PRO A 252 -10.93 -0.08 6.09
CA PRO A 252 -11.49 -0.84 4.97
C PRO A 252 -12.35 -2.01 5.47
N ALA A 253 -13.60 -2.12 5.04
CA ALA A 253 -14.54 -3.13 5.53
C ALA A 253 -13.98 -4.57 5.44
N GLU A 254 -13.24 -4.88 4.38
CA GLU A 254 -12.65 -6.21 4.15
C GLU A 254 -11.55 -6.59 5.14
N ILE A 255 -10.85 -5.60 5.72
CA ILE A 255 -9.80 -5.86 6.70
C ILE A 255 -10.36 -6.27 8.06
N GLU A 256 -11.65 -6.01 8.31
CA GLU A 256 -12.28 -6.32 9.60
C GLU A 256 -12.20 -7.81 9.93
N SER A 257 -12.21 -8.67 8.90
CA SER A 257 -12.06 -10.13 9.04
C SER A 257 -10.69 -10.58 9.55
N LEU A 258 -9.70 -9.68 9.53
CA LEU A 258 -8.33 -9.90 10.01
C LEU A 258 -8.11 -9.36 11.43
N ILE A 259 -9.04 -8.54 11.95
CA ILE A 259 -8.97 -8.04 13.33
C ILE A 259 -9.02 -9.21 14.30
N GLY A 260 -8.06 -9.26 15.22
CA GLY A 260 -7.93 -10.37 16.17
C GLY A 260 -7.18 -11.59 15.63
N LYS A 261 -6.70 -11.58 14.38
CA LYS A 261 -5.82 -12.64 13.84
C LYS A 261 -4.35 -12.20 13.80
N VAL A 262 -4.12 -10.92 13.52
CA VAL A 262 -2.80 -10.28 13.49
C VAL A 262 -2.81 -8.93 14.21
N ARG A 263 -1.62 -8.45 14.61
CA ARG A 263 -1.45 -7.09 15.15
C ARG A 263 -1.17 -6.13 14.00
N PHE A 264 -1.96 -5.06 13.92
CA PHE A 264 -1.74 -4.01 12.93
C PHE A 264 -0.79 -2.94 13.47
N SER A 265 0.15 -2.53 12.64
CA SER A 265 0.95 -1.32 12.87
C SER A 265 0.10 -0.08 12.61
N ARG A 266 -0.66 -0.07 11.51
CA ARG A 266 -1.67 0.94 11.15
C ARG A 266 -2.79 0.29 10.36
N LEU A 267 -3.96 0.92 10.33
CA LEU A 267 -5.11 0.36 9.63
C LEU A 267 -5.97 1.49 9.09
N GLY A 268 -6.18 1.50 7.77
CA GLY A 268 -6.90 2.57 7.08
C GLY A 268 -6.25 3.95 7.27
N ILE A 269 -7.09 4.98 7.40
CA ILE A 269 -6.66 6.38 7.53
C ILE A 269 -7.28 7.02 8.76
N LYS A 270 -6.52 7.87 9.44
CA LYS A 270 -7.00 8.73 10.51
C LYS A 270 -7.76 9.88 9.86
N LEU A 271 -9.07 9.90 10.04
CA LEU A 271 -9.96 10.93 9.49
C LEU A 271 -9.78 12.26 10.24
N ALA A 272 -9.85 12.20 11.58
CA ALA A 272 -9.83 13.38 12.42
C ALA A 272 -9.40 13.09 13.87
N GLU A 273 -9.14 14.18 14.60
CA GLU A 273 -9.18 14.19 16.07
C GLU A 273 -10.36 15.05 16.53
N SER A 274 -11.18 14.52 17.43
CA SER A 274 -12.29 15.24 18.02
C SER A 274 -11.82 16.18 19.13
N HIS A 275 -12.48 17.34 19.22
CA HIS A 275 -12.30 18.31 20.30
C HIS A 275 -13.63 18.99 20.62
N ASN A 276 -13.68 19.80 21.68
CA ASN A 276 -14.93 20.38 22.22
C ASN A 276 -15.78 21.19 21.22
N LYS A 277 -15.21 21.59 20.07
CA LYS A 277 -15.86 22.45 19.06
C LYS A 277 -15.96 21.78 17.68
N GLY A 278 -15.70 20.47 17.57
CA GLY A 278 -15.77 19.75 16.29
C GLY A 278 -14.57 18.85 16.05
N TYR A 279 -14.07 18.86 14.81
CA TYR A 279 -13.06 17.93 14.33
C TYR A 279 -11.85 18.67 13.75
N ARG A 280 -10.67 18.19 14.11
CA ARG A 280 -9.42 18.52 13.40
C ARG A 280 -9.16 17.45 12.36
N TRP A 281 -9.58 17.73 11.13
CA TRP A 281 -9.34 16.88 9.97
C TRP A 281 -7.85 16.67 9.73
N GLN A 282 -7.46 15.44 9.40
CA GLN A 282 -6.07 15.11 9.14
C GLN A 282 -5.69 15.36 7.68
N HIS A 283 -4.42 15.71 7.46
CA HIS A 283 -3.89 15.91 6.12
C HIS A 283 -4.05 14.65 5.25
N GLU A 284 -3.73 13.47 5.78
CA GLU A 284 -3.84 12.21 5.03
C GLU A 284 -5.27 11.92 4.54
N ALA A 285 -6.28 12.22 5.36
CA ALA A 285 -7.67 12.07 4.96
C ALA A 285 -8.07 13.10 3.89
N THR A 286 -7.49 14.30 3.93
CA THR A 286 -7.72 15.30 2.89
C THR A 286 -7.16 14.84 1.54
N ILE A 287 -5.94 14.31 1.52
CA ILE A 287 -5.35 13.80 0.28
C ILE A 287 -6.14 12.61 -0.28
N ALA A 288 -6.67 11.74 0.58
CA ALA A 288 -7.39 10.54 0.16
C ALA A 288 -8.86 10.78 -0.23
N LEU A 289 -9.56 11.70 0.43
CA LEU A 289 -11.03 11.77 0.41
C LEU A 289 -11.59 13.08 -0.13
N ALA A 290 -10.76 14.10 -0.32
CA ALA A 290 -11.26 15.40 -0.72
C ALA A 290 -11.81 15.37 -2.16
N CYS A 291 -12.99 15.94 -2.33
CA CYS A 291 -13.60 16.19 -3.64
C CYS A 291 -13.07 17.53 -4.19
N PRO A 292 -12.22 17.55 -5.23
CA PRO A 292 -11.61 18.80 -5.72
C PRO A 292 -12.63 19.78 -6.32
N THR A 293 -13.80 19.28 -6.72
CA THR A 293 -14.90 20.09 -7.25
C THR A 293 -15.88 20.55 -6.16
N HIS A 294 -15.53 20.40 -4.89
CA HIS A 294 -16.37 20.84 -3.77
C HIS A 294 -16.53 22.37 -3.78
N ALA A 295 -17.67 22.89 -3.30
CA ALA A 295 -17.98 24.32 -3.31
C ALA A 295 -17.00 25.19 -2.50
N HIS A 296 -16.27 24.58 -1.56
CA HIS A 296 -15.25 25.24 -0.74
C HIS A 296 -13.81 25.01 -1.24
N ALA A 297 -13.64 24.43 -2.44
CA ALA A 297 -12.34 24.30 -3.06
C ALA A 297 -11.80 25.67 -3.47
N PHE A 298 -10.51 25.89 -3.25
CA PHE A 298 -9.79 27.10 -3.62
C PHE A 298 -8.50 26.72 -4.34
N GLU A 299 -8.47 27.01 -5.64
CA GLU A 299 -7.36 26.69 -6.53
C GLU A 299 -6.23 27.72 -6.37
N LEU A 300 -5.04 27.24 -6.00
CA LEU A 300 -3.85 28.06 -5.90
C LEU A 300 -3.23 28.31 -7.28
N SER A 301 -2.68 29.50 -7.46
CA SER A 301 -1.68 29.73 -8.50
C SER A 301 -0.39 28.94 -8.23
N ALA A 302 0.48 28.79 -9.23
CA ALA A 302 1.76 28.12 -9.06
C ALA A 302 2.65 28.78 -7.98
N GLN A 303 2.62 30.11 -7.88
CA GLN A 303 3.38 30.84 -6.86
C GLN A 303 2.83 30.58 -5.45
N GLU A 304 1.51 30.61 -5.28
CA GLU A 304 0.88 30.31 -3.99
C GLU A 304 1.07 28.85 -3.59
N ALA A 305 1.01 27.92 -4.55
CA ALA A 305 1.32 26.51 -4.30
C ALA A 305 2.77 26.32 -3.83
N GLU A 306 3.72 27.11 -4.36
CA GLU A 306 5.11 27.07 -3.90
C GLU A 306 5.24 27.51 -2.44
N GLU A 307 4.59 28.62 -2.08
CA GLU A 307 4.55 29.10 -0.70
C GLU A 307 3.85 28.10 0.25
N TRP A 308 2.81 27.42 -0.24
CA TRP A 308 2.10 26.37 0.51
C TRP A 308 3.03 25.21 0.89
N TYR A 309 3.79 24.70 -0.07
CA TYR A 309 4.77 23.63 0.16
C TYR A 309 5.99 24.06 0.99
N ARG A 310 6.28 25.37 1.03
CA ARG A 310 7.25 25.99 1.95
C ARG A 310 6.68 26.20 3.36
N GLY A 311 5.45 25.77 3.63
CA GLY A 311 4.81 25.87 4.95
C GLY A 311 4.37 27.29 5.32
N ARG A 312 4.15 28.16 4.33
CA ARG A 312 3.79 29.57 4.54
C ARG A 312 2.31 29.81 4.27
N ASP A 313 1.75 30.80 4.96
CA ASP A 313 0.36 31.24 4.79
C ASP A 313 0.17 31.88 3.41
N ILE A 314 -1.01 31.69 2.83
CA ILE A 314 -1.34 32.23 1.49
C ILE A 314 -2.19 33.48 1.63
N TYR A 315 -1.89 34.49 0.79
CA TYR A 315 -2.59 35.78 0.75
C TYR A 315 -3.19 35.98 -0.65
N PRO A 316 -4.30 35.31 -0.95
CA PRO A 316 -4.92 35.42 -2.28
C PRO A 316 -5.48 36.82 -2.51
N GLN A 317 -5.50 37.26 -3.77
CA GLN A 317 -6.10 38.55 -4.15
C GLN A 317 -7.59 38.62 -3.80
N THR A 318 -8.31 37.50 -3.99
CA THR A 318 -9.71 37.35 -3.58
C THR A 318 -9.80 36.20 -2.59
N PRO A 319 -9.96 36.49 -1.29
CA PRO A 319 -10.11 35.45 -0.27
C PRO A 319 -11.35 34.59 -0.50
N PRO A 320 -11.30 33.29 -0.16
CA PRO A 320 -12.48 32.43 -0.23
C PRO A 320 -13.58 32.93 0.71
N ALA A 321 -14.85 32.64 0.36
CA ALA A 321 -15.99 33.03 1.20
C ALA A 321 -16.12 32.15 2.46
N ALA A 322 -15.78 30.87 2.34
CA ALA A 322 -15.85 29.90 3.44
C ALA A 322 -14.69 30.04 4.43
N ASP A 323 -14.95 29.69 5.69
CA ASP A 323 -13.92 29.66 6.72
C ASP A 323 -13.06 28.39 6.65
N ASP A 324 -13.66 27.26 6.28
CA ASP A 324 -12.95 26.03 5.91
C ASP A 324 -12.69 26.04 4.41
N VAL A 325 -11.42 25.90 4.04
CA VAL A 325 -10.96 26.01 2.65
C VAL A 325 -10.26 24.71 2.27
N LEU A 326 -10.80 24.02 1.26
CA LEU A 326 -10.10 22.91 0.63
C LEU A 326 -9.12 23.49 -0.39
N VAL A 327 -7.82 23.46 -0.09
CA VAL A 327 -6.79 24.03 -0.95
C VAL A 327 -6.45 23.04 -2.04
N THR A 328 -6.49 23.48 -3.30
CA THR A 328 -6.17 22.65 -4.47
C THR A 328 -5.09 23.28 -5.33
N PHE A 329 -4.36 22.45 -6.09
CA PHE A 329 -3.45 22.89 -7.15
C PHE A 329 -3.47 21.87 -8.28
N GLN A 330 -3.60 22.33 -9.52
CA GLN A 330 -3.88 21.50 -10.69
C GLN A 330 -5.10 20.60 -10.47
N HIS A 331 -6.11 21.12 -9.78
CA HIS A 331 -7.31 20.38 -9.37
C HIS A 331 -7.04 19.14 -8.49
N GLN A 332 -5.89 19.11 -7.81
CA GLN A 332 -5.55 18.07 -6.82
C GLN A 332 -5.57 18.65 -5.41
N PRO A 333 -6.05 17.91 -4.40
CA PRO A 333 -6.09 18.39 -3.03
C PRO A 333 -4.68 18.52 -2.45
N LEU A 334 -4.39 19.67 -1.86
CA LEU A 334 -3.13 19.94 -1.14
C LEU A 334 -3.30 19.93 0.38
N GLY A 335 -4.51 20.15 0.87
CA GLY A 335 -4.80 20.16 2.29
C GLY A 335 -6.04 20.97 2.63
N LEU A 336 -6.45 20.91 3.90
CA LEU A 336 -7.58 21.65 4.42
C LEU A 336 -7.10 22.75 5.35
N ALA A 337 -7.47 23.99 5.05
CA ALA A 337 -7.02 25.18 5.75
C ALA A 337 -8.17 25.97 6.37
N LYS A 338 -7.82 26.88 7.28
CA LYS A 338 -8.73 27.89 7.79
C LYS A 338 -8.42 29.25 7.18
N ARG A 339 -9.43 29.95 6.72
CA ARG A 339 -9.35 31.37 6.40
C ARG A 339 -9.33 32.19 7.69
N ILE A 340 -8.40 33.15 7.79
CA ILE A 340 -8.28 34.08 8.92
C ILE A 340 -8.18 35.48 8.35
N GLY A 341 -9.31 36.20 8.28
CA GLY A 341 -9.38 37.48 7.59
C GLY A 341 -9.08 37.33 6.10
N ALA A 342 -7.98 37.94 5.63
CA ALA A 342 -7.56 37.90 4.24
C ALA A 342 -6.58 36.76 3.89
N ARG A 343 -6.10 35.99 4.89
CA ARG A 343 -5.12 34.91 4.66
C ARG A 343 -5.72 33.52 4.80
N ILE A 344 -5.16 32.57 4.09
CA ILE A 344 -5.38 31.13 4.28
C ILE A 344 -4.23 30.61 5.13
N LYS A 345 -4.54 30.14 6.34
CA LYS A 345 -3.53 29.62 7.27
C LYS A 345 -3.01 28.27 6.78
N ASN A 346 -1.69 28.16 6.66
CA ASN A 346 -1.03 26.93 6.26
C ASN A 346 -1.29 25.80 7.28
N SER A 347 -1.66 24.64 6.75
CA SER A 347 -1.88 23.41 7.52
C SER A 347 -1.08 22.23 6.97
N TYR A 348 -0.13 22.50 6.06
CA TYR A 348 0.73 21.48 5.49
C TYR A 348 1.60 20.87 6.60
N PRO A 349 1.70 19.53 6.71
CA PRO A 349 2.48 18.91 7.77
C PRO A 349 3.94 19.37 7.73
N ARG A 350 4.49 19.75 8.89
CA ARG A 350 5.83 20.36 8.99
C ARG A 350 6.92 19.43 8.50
N GLU A 351 6.77 18.13 8.73
CA GLU A 351 7.66 17.07 8.29
C GLU A 351 7.67 16.88 6.76
N LEU A 352 6.70 17.46 6.04
CA LEU A 352 6.63 17.44 4.58
C LEU A 352 7.06 18.76 3.94
N VAL A 353 7.22 19.82 4.73
CA VAL A 353 7.66 21.13 4.25
C VAL A 353 8.99 20.98 3.51
N ARG A 354 9.06 21.59 2.33
CA ARG A 354 10.21 21.45 1.44
C ARG A 354 10.98 22.76 1.36
N ASP A 355 12.28 22.66 1.60
CA ASP A 355 13.23 23.72 1.32
C ASP A 355 13.87 23.49 -0.07
N GLY A 356 13.95 24.54 -0.89
CA GLY A 356 14.59 24.48 -2.21
C GLY A 356 13.68 24.84 -3.38
N LYS A 357 14.11 24.51 -4.61
CA LYS A 357 13.37 24.77 -5.85
C LYS A 357 12.32 23.67 -6.07
N LEU A 358 11.05 24.04 -6.07
CA LEU A 358 9.93 23.07 -6.08
C LEU A 358 9.37 22.79 -7.47
N PHE A 359 9.22 23.84 -8.28
CA PHE A 359 8.75 23.73 -9.64
C PHE A 359 9.92 24.00 -10.58
N THR A 360 10.23 23.03 -11.44
CA THR A 360 10.98 23.31 -12.66
C THR A 360 10.06 24.12 -13.55
N ALA A 361 10.47 25.33 -13.94
CA ALA A 361 9.75 26.10 -14.93
C ALA A 361 9.48 25.18 -16.13
N VAL A 362 8.21 24.96 -16.44
CA VAL A 362 7.82 24.29 -17.67
C VAL A 362 8.25 25.24 -18.78
N SER A 363 9.35 24.89 -19.46
CA SER A 363 9.81 25.59 -20.66
C SER A 363 8.96 25.22 -21.85
#